data_AF-G3H7N4-F1
#
_entry.id   AF-G3H7N4-F1
#
_cell.length_a   1.000
_cell.length_b   1.000
_cell.length_c   1.000
_cell.angle_alpha   90.00
_cell.angle_beta   90.00
_cell.angle_gamma   90.00
#
_symmetry.space_group_name_H-M   'P 1'
#
loop_
_entity.id
_entity.type
_entity.pdbx_description
1 polymer ?
#
loop_
_entity_poly.entity_id
_entity_poly.type
_entity_poly.pdbx_seq_one_letter_code
_entity_poly.pdbx_strand_id
1 'polypeptide(L)'
;MGLPPRLALSVFAGPARSCVLGSRTAARKDWQAKSRRGFSDFYMQPLFDPELEESPFFAPKGRSEPTCYVACKKLAKNLVRNLLGYHNPSRQLLLECNPGPGILTEALLRAGARVIAFESEKTFIPHLKSLRMHLDGLLQVVHSDFFKIDPRHQEVVKPEYNSRIIFKDLGINPVPWSAGVPIKVFGILPTKLERRILWKTLFDLYSCESIYRYGRIELNLFVTEKEFQRLIATPKRPDLYQVLSVLWQVACDIKFIHMEPWSSFSMHNENGSSENSKLGESLKSMKQNLYFIQLTPRRTLFTEHLSPLNYDIFFHMVKHCFGKRSSPIIQHLRSLSTVEPIEILRKVRIKPGETILRMYPHDFKRLFEMIERSEDCVFKWVYDESLEDIVL
;
A
#
# COMPACT_ATOMS: atom_id res chain seq x y z
N MET A 1 38.57 -15.39 -41.62
CA MET A 1 39.31 -16.15 -40.57
C MET A 1 38.65 -15.78 -39.24
N GLY A 2 37.90 -16.61 -38.54
CA GLY A 2 38.00 -18.06 -38.38
C GLY A 2 38.65 -18.33 -37.02
N LEU A 3 37.84 -18.71 -36.01
CA LEU A 3 38.29 -19.19 -34.70
C LEU A 3 39.32 -20.32 -34.84
N PRO A 4 40.12 -20.59 -33.79
CA PRO A 4 40.41 -21.96 -33.40
C PRO A 4 39.72 -22.34 -32.06
N PRO A 5 39.27 -23.60 -31.91
CA PRO A 5 38.51 -24.08 -30.76
C PRO A 5 39.35 -24.91 -29.75
N ARG A 6 38.71 -25.10 -28.59
CA ARG A 6 38.92 -26.04 -27.46
C ARG A 6 39.96 -27.17 -27.59
N LEU A 7 40.59 -27.50 -26.45
CA LEU A 7 41.00 -28.86 -26.13
C LEU A 7 40.35 -29.34 -24.83
N ALA A 8 39.69 -30.48 -24.97
CA ALA A 8 39.04 -31.26 -23.92
C ALA A 8 40.07 -32.17 -23.23
N LEU A 9 39.85 -32.45 -21.95
CA LEU A 9 40.37 -33.65 -21.31
C LEU A 9 39.19 -34.50 -20.86
N SER A 10 38.81 -35.43 -21.75
CA SER A 10 38.06 -36.63 -21.41
C SER A 10 39.05 -37.71 -20.99
N VAL A 11 38.86 -38.28 -19.80
CA VAL A 11 39.37 -39.62 -19.49
C VAL A 11 38.18 -40.45 -19.02
N PHE A 12 37.72 -41.32 -19.91
CA PHE A 12 36.89 -42.46 -19.59
C PHE A 12 37.79 -43.70 -19.66
N ALA A 13 37.86 -44.47 -18.58
CA ALA A 13 38.10 -45.91 -18.59
C ALA A 13 37.65 -46.49 -17.22
N GLY A 14 36.60 -47.32 -17.22
CA GLY A 14 36.35 -48.31 -16.15
C GLY A 14 37.28 -49.53 -16.34
N PRO A 15 36.97 -50.75 -15.86
CA PRO A 15 35.90 -51.22 -14.94
C PRO A 15 36.42 -52.15 -13.81
N ALA A 16 35.61 -52.40 -12.75
CA ALA A 16 35.48 -53.68 -11.98
C ALA A 16 34.82 -53.40 -10.60
N ARG A 17 33.56 -53.81 -10.37
CA ARG A 17 33.12 -55.06 -9.70
C ARG A 17 33.61 -55.16 -8.24
N SER A 18 32.84 -54.72 -7.25
CA SER A 18 31.65 -55.33 -6.61
C SER A 18 31.97 -56.40 -5.56
N CYS A 19 31.56 -56.17 -4.31
CA CYS A 19 31.12 -57.21 -3.38
C CYS A 19 29.83 -56.76 -2.69
N VAL A 20 28.77 -57.48 -3.03
CA VAL A 20 27.44 -57.47 -2.45
C VAL A 20 27.46 -58.39 -1.23
N LEU A 21 26.88 -57.96 -0.12
CA LEU A 21 26.33 -58.89 0.88
C LEU A 21 24.84 -58.59 1.00
N GLY A 22 24.03 -59.45 0.38
CA GLY A 22 22.59 -59.47 0.55
C GLY A 22 22.20 -60.61 1.49
N SER A 23 21.22 -60.36 2.34
CA SER A 23 20.29 -61.41 2.77
C SER A 23 18.88 -61.01 2.33
N ARG A 24 18.31 -61.80 1.42
CA ARG A 24 16.86 -61.97 1.19
C ARG A 24 16.48 -63.22 2.02
N THR A 25 15.34 -63.32 2.69
CA THR A 25 13.93 -63.42 2.24
C THR A 25 13.08 -63.43 3.55
N ALA A 26 11.82 -63.00 3.65
CA ALA A 26 10.66 -63.41 2.86
C ALA A 26 9.46 -62.45 3.07
N ALA A 27 8.49 -62.62 2.17
CA ALA A 27 7.35 -61.77 1.88
C ALA A 27 6.28 -61.64 2.99
N ARG A 28 5.61 -60.48 3.01
CA ARG A 28 4.14 -60.40 3.01
C ARG A 28 3.68 -59.09 2.36
N LYS A 29 2.74 -59.25 1.43
CA LYS A 29 2.05 -58.21 0.65
C LYS A 29 1.01 -57.46 1.49
N ASP A 30 0.88 -56.19 1.14
CA ASP A 30 -0.30 -55.30 1.14
C ASP A 30 -1.03 -55.06 2.48
N TRP A 31 -1.03 -53.80 2.95
CA TRP A 31 -2.16 -52.86 2.81
C TRP A 31 -1.83 -51.54 3.56
N GLN A 32 -1.83 -50.45 2.79
CA GLN A 32 -2.01 -49.03 3.11
C GLN A 32 -1.64 -48.51 4.52
N ALA A 33 -0.55 -47.74 4.59
CA ALA A 33 -0.31 -46.75 5.64
C ALA A 33 -0.16 -45.35 5.03
N LYS A 34 -1.15 -44.49 5.32
CA LYS A 34 -1.15 -43.05 5.08
C LYS A 34 0.15 -42.41 5.58
N SER A 35 0.98 -41.95 4.66
CA SER A 35 2.07 -41.01 4.94
C SER A 35 1.57 -39.56 4.82
N ARG A 36 2.09 -38.73 5.71
CA ARG A 36 1.66 -37.36 6.02
C ARG A 36 1.94 -36.42 4.85
N ARG A 37 0.98 -35.53 4.54
CA ARG A 37 1.13 -34.44 3.57
C ARG A 37 2.28 -33.52 4.03
N GLY A 38 3.38 -33.55 3.29
CA GLY A 38 4.41 -32.53 3.28
C GLY A 38 3.96 -31.35 2.43
N PHE A 39 4.30 -30.15 2.89
CA PHE A 39 4.14 -28.89 2.18
C PHE A 39 5.04 -28.87 0.94
N SER A 40 4.44 -28.93 -0.25
CA SER A 40 5.08 -28.58 -1.51
C SER A 40 3.97 -28.39 -2.52
N ASP A 41 3.64 -27.14 -2.83
CA ASP A 41 3.06 -26.72 -4.10
C ASP A 41 3.28 -25.20 -4.22
N PHE A 42 3.47 -24.73 -5.44
CA PHE A 42 3.83 -23.37 -5.89
C PHE A 42 5.32 -23.04 -6.01
N TYR A 43 6.00 -23.80 -6.88
CA TYR A 43 6.95 -23.19 -7.82
C TYR A 43 6.47 -23.54 -9.23
N MET A 44 6.22 -22.52 -10.06
CA MET A 44 6.03 -22.67 -11.50
C MET A 44 7.27 -22.09 -12.17
N GLN A 45 8.03 -22.93 -12.86
CA GLN A 45 9.12 -22.52 -13.74
C GLN A 45 8.55 -22.02 -15.08
N PRO A 46 9.19 -21.04 -15.74
CA PRO A 46 8.74 -20.54 -17.03
C PRO A 46 9.28 -21.43 -18.17
N LEU A 47 8.40 -21.96 -19.00
CA LEU A 47 8.74 -22.48 -20.32
C LEU A 47 8.23 -21.47 -21.35
N PHE A 48 9.16 -20.84 -22.06
CA PHE A 48 8.89 -20.01 -23.23
C PHE A 48 8.59 -20.92 -24.42
N ASP A 49 7.50 -20.63 -25.13
CA ASP A 49 7.18 -21.18 -26.45
C ASP A 49 7.12 -20.02 -27.46
N PRO A 50 7.88 -20.01 -28.59
CA PRO A 50 8.10 -18.80 -29.40
C PRO A 50 7.07 -18.53 -30.50
N GLU A 51 5.93 -19.22 -30.56
CA GLU A 51 4.95 -19.04 -31.64
C GLU A 51 3.51 -18.97 -31.11
N LEU A 52 3.09 -17.79 -30.65
CA LEU A 52 1.66 -17.49 -30.54
C LEU A 52 1.39 -16.01 -30.78
N GLU A 53 0.66 -15.74 -31.85
CA GLU A 53 0.20 -14.41 -32.27
C GLU A 53 -0.51 -13.63 -31.16
N GLU A 54 -0.36 -12.31 -31.25
CA GLU A 54 -0.96 -11.29 -30.39
C GLU A 54 -2.45 -11.53 -30.13
N SER A 55 -2.81 -11.70 -28.86
CA SER A 55 -4.20 -11.66 -28.40
C SER A 55 -4.31 -10.68 -27.21
N PRO A 56 -5.30 -9.77 -27.21
CA PRO A 56 -5.44 -8.78 -26.17
C PRO A 56 -5.82 -9.48 -24.87
N PHE A 57 -4.98 -9.32 -23.85
CA PHE A 57 -5.21 -9.86 -22.51
C PHE A 57 -6.64 -9.55 -22.05
N PHE A 58 -7.44 -10.61 -21.93
CA PHE A 58 -8.71 -10.62 -21.21
C PHE A 58 -8.44 -10.24 -19.76
N ALA A 59 -8.51 -8.94 -19.44
CA ALA A 59 -8.75 -8.52 -18.06
C ALA A 59 -10.12 -9.08 -17.66
N PRO A 60 -10.25 -9.84 -16.56
CA PRO A 60 -11.56 -10.23 -16.09
C PRO A 60 -12.33 -8.92 -15.84
N LYS A 61 -13.50 -8.75 -16.48
CA LYS A 61 -14.47 -7.70 -16.14
C LYS A 61 -14.99 -7.95 -14.73
N GLY A 62 -14.15 -7.71 -13.74
CA GLY A 62 -14.54 -7.64 -12.34
C GLY A 62 -15.55 -6.51 -12.23
N ARG A 63 -16.71 -6.78 -11.64
CA ARG A 63 -17.67 -5.72 -11.29
C ARG A 63 -16.91 -4.67 -10.48
N SER A 64 -16.97 -3.42 -10.91
CA SER A 64 -16.50 -2.29 -10.12
C SER A 64 -17.15 -2.35 -8.74
N GLU A 65 -16.34 -2.11 -7.70
CA GLU A 65 -16.86 -2.06 -6.35
C GLU A 65 -17.71 -0.80 -6.20
N PRO A 66 -18.89 -0.87 -5.57
CA PRO A 66 -19.74 0.30 -5.42
C PRO A 66 -19.02 1.40 -4.63
N THR A 67 -19.07 2.60 -5.18
CA THR A 67 -18.50 3.81 -4.61
C THR A 67 -19.44 4.38 -3.55
N CYS A 68 -18.85 4.75 -2.41
CA CYS A 68 -19.55 5.27 -1.24
C CYS A 68 -19.50 6.80 -1.23
N TYR A 69 -20.61 7.44 -0.88
CA TYR A 69 -20.75 8.89 -0.89
C TYR A 69 -21.36 9.41 0.41
N VAL A 70 -21.01 10.64 0.78
CA VAL A 70 -21.64 11.34 1.91
C VAL A 70 -23.09 11.68 1.55
N ALA A 71 -24.05 11.06 2.24
CA ALA A 71 -25.49 11.28 2.02
C ALA A 71 -26.11 12.20 3.07
N CYS A 72 -25.50 12.28 4.26
CA CYS A 72 -26.05 13.02 5.39
C CYS A 72 -25.52 14.46 5.46
N LYS A 73 -26.43 15.45 5.41
CA LYS A 73 -26.07 16.88 5.57
C LYS A 73 -25.45 17.20 6.92
N LYS A 74 -25.82 16.49 7.99
CA LYS A 74 -25.21 16.66 9.33
C LYS A 74 -23.74 16.21 9.32
N LEU A 75 -23.46 15.05 8.71
CA LEU A 75 -22.10 14.57 8.50
C LEU A 75 -21.29 15.58 7.68
N ALA A 76 -21.82 16.04 6.55
CA ALA A 76 -21.13 17.03 5.71
C ALA A 76 -20.74 18.29 6.50
N LYS A 77 -21.65 18.84 7.33
CA LYS A 77 -21.34 19.99 8.20
C LYS A 77 -20.23 19.69 9.21
N ASN A 78 -20.20 18.50 9.78
CA ASN A 78 -19.15 18.08 10.70
C ASN A 78 -17.79 17.92 9.99
N LEU A 79 -17.79 17.32 8.79
CA LEU A 79 -16.59 17.16 7.96
C LEU A 79 -16.00 18.51 7.57
N VAL A 80 -16.82 19.49 7.19
CA VAL A 80 -16.34 20.87 6.91
C VAL A 80 -15.56 21.43 8.10
N ARG A 81 -16.07 21.29 9.33
CA ARG A 81 -15.38 21.75 10.55
C ARG A 81 -14.06 21.03 10.77
N ASN A 82 -14.02 19.72 10.56
CA ASN A 82 -12.82 18.91 10.74
C ASN A 82 -11.75 19.21 9.67
N LEU A 83 -12.16 19.40 8.42
CA LEU A 83 -11.26 19.60 7.27
C LEU A 83 -10.69 21.02 7.21
N LEU A 84 -11.50 22.05 7.44
CA LEU A 84 -11.08 23.46 7.34
C LEU A 84 -10.50 23.99 8.67
N GLY A 85 -10.84 23.35 9.79
CA GLY A 85 -10.48 23.85 11.11
C GLY A 85 -11.14 25.21 11.44
N TYR A 86 -10.75 25.80 12.56
CA TYR A 86 -11.29 27.09 13.04
C TYR A 86 -10.55 28.32 12.49
N HIS A 87 -9.40 28.13 11.83
CA HIS A 87 -8.53 29.22 11.40
C HIS A 87 -8.50 29.36 9.87
N ASN A 88 -9.11 30.45 9.40
CA ASN A 88 -9.01 31.03 8.04
C ASN A 88 -9.15 30.04 6.86
N PRO A 89 -10.39 29.71 6.44
CA PRO A 89 -10.70 28.74 5.37
C PRO A 89 -10.12 29.08 3.99
N SER A 90 -9.76 30.34 3.76
CA SER A 90 -9.51 30.94 2.45
C SER A 90 -8.21 30.50 1.75
N ARG A 91 -7.37 29.65 2.36
CA ARG A 91 -6.03 29.32 1.85
C ARG A 91 -5.72 27.84 1.61
N GLN A 92 -6.57 26.92 2.05
CA GLN A 92 -6.28 25.47 1.92
C GLN A 92 -7.01 24.87 0.73
N LEU A 93 -6.25 24.24 -0.17
CA LEU A 93 -6.79 23.47 -1.29
C LEU A 93 -7.28 22.11 -0.79
N LEU A 94 -8.55 21.81 -1.03
CA LEU A 94 -9.13 20.51 -0.76
C LEU A 94 -9.33 19.72 -2.05
N LEU A 95 -8.84 18.47 -2.09
CA LEU A 95 -9.21 17.50 -3.11
C LEU A 95 -10.27 16.57 -2.53
N GLU A 96 -11.44 16.50 -3.16
CA GLU A 96 -12.53 15.62 -2.75
C GLU A 96 -12.61 14.44 -3.72
N CYS A 97 -12.39 13.22 -3.21
CA CYS A 97 -12.43 11.98 -3.99
C CYS A 97 -13.84 11.39 -3.99
N ASN A 98 -14.37 11.15 -5.19
CA ASN A 98 -15.70 10.60 -5.46
C ASN A 98 -16.81 11.33 -4.66
N PRO A 99 -17.06 12.62 -4.94
CA PRO A 99 -18.10 13.40 -4.25
C PRO A 99 -19.53 12.89 -4.53
N GLY A 100 -19.76 12.23 -5.67
CA GLY A 100 -21.05 11.72 -6.11
C GLY A 100 -22.13 12.80 -6.17
N PRO A 101 -23.24 12.69 -5.40
CA PRO A 101 -24.27 13.72 -5.36
C PRO A 101 -23.78 15.11 -4.93
N GLY A 102 -22.55 15.26 -4.40
CA GLY A 102 -21.95 16.56 -4.13
C GLY A 102 -22.44 17.24 -2.84
N ILE A 103 -23.02 16.48 -1.89
CA ILE A 103 -23.52 17.03 -0.62
C ILE A 103 -22.40 17.62 0.23
N LEU A 104 -21.24 16.94 0.28
CA LEU A 104 -20.07 17.47 0.96
C LEU A 104 -19.43 18.61 0.15
N THR A 105 -19.32 18.46 -1.18
CA THR A 105 -18.86 19.52 -2.09
C THR A 105 -19.63 20.83 -1.88
N GLU A 106 -20.96 20.80 -1.89
CA GLU A 106 -21.82 21.96 -1.65
C GLU A 106 -21.56 22.58 -0.26
N ALA A 107 -21.40 21.76 0.77
CA ALA A 107 -21.12 22.21 2.13
C ALA A 107 -19.75 22.90 2.25
N LEU A 108 -18.72 22.34 1.59
CA LEU A 108 -17.36 22.91 1.54
C LEU A 108 -17.33 24.25 0.81
N LEU A 109 -18.01 24.34 -0.35
CA LEU A 109 -18.07 25.56 -1.13
C LEU A 109 -18.83 26.67 -0.38
N ARG A 110 -19.93 26.34 0.31
CA ARG A 110 -20.64 27.29 1.19
C ARG A 110 -19.78 27.79 2.35
N ALA A 111 -18.79 27.01 2.79
CA ALA A 111 -17.82 27.41 3.80
C ALA A 111 -16.63 28.20 3.23
N GLY A 112 -16.63 28.50 1.93
CA GLY A 112 -15.59 29.28 1.26
C GLY A 112 -14.32 28.48 0.93
N ALA A 113 -14.39 27.15 0.95
CA ALA A 113 -13.25 26.31 0.60
C ALA A 113 -13.02 26.28 -0.92
N ARG A 114 -11.74 26.22 -1.33
CA ARG A 114 -11.38 25.89 -2.71
C ARG A 114 -11.31 24.38 -2.88
N VAL A 115 -12.17 23.83 -3.72
CA VAL A 115 -12.37 22.38 -3.88
C VAL A 115 -12.03 21.95 -5.31
N ILE A 116 -11.31 20.84 -5.42
CA ILE A 116 -11.15 20.10 -6.67
C ILE A 116 -11.77 18.72 -6.47
N ALA A 117 -12.88 18.48 -7.16
CA ALA A 117 -13.60 17.22 -7.13
C ALA A 117 -13.01 16.25 -8.16
N PHE A 118 -12.49 15.12 -7.68
CA PHE A 118 -12.11 13.97 -8.51
C PHE A 118 -13.28 12.99 -8.52
N GLU A 119 -14.02 12.93 -9.62
CA GLU A 119 -15.19 12.07 -9.76
C GLU A 119 -14.90 10.98 -10.80
N SER A 120 -15.08 9.71 -10.43
CA SER A 120 -14.93 8.59 -11.35
C SER A 120 -16.17 8.37 -12.22
N GLU A 121 -17.36 8.62 -11.66
CA GLU A 121 -18.64 8.34 -12.30
C GLU A 121 -19.14 9.53 -13.11
N LYS A 122 -19.22 9.35 -14.44
CA LYS A 122 -19.64 10.41 -15.38
C LYS A 122 -21.05 10.95 -15.10
N THR A 123 -21.91 10.16 -14.47
CA THR A 123 -23.31 10.52 -14.18
C THR A 123 -23.43 11.68 -13.20
N PHE A 124 -22.50 11.83 -12.25
CA PHE A 124 -22.51 12.91 -11.26
C PHE A 124 -21.87 14.21 -11.76
N ILE A 125 -21.01 14.14 -12.77
CA ILE A 125 -20.25 15.29 -13.27
C ILE A 125 -21.13 16.48 -13.71
N PRO A 126 -22.25 16.30 -14.46
CA PRO A 126 -23.10 17.43 -14.83
C PRO A 126 -23.64 18.20 -13.62
N HIS A 127 -24.05 17.49 -12.56
CA HIS A 127 -24.54 18.10 -11.33
C HIS A 127 -23.41 18.83 -10.59
N LEU A 128 -22.24 18.21 -10.44
CA LEU A 128 -21.08 18.86 -9.81
C LEU A 128 -20.66 20.13 -10.56
N LYS A 129 -20.71 20.12 -11.90
CA LYS A 129 -20.44 21.31 -12.72
C LYS A 129 -21.52 22.39 -12.56
N SER A 130 -22.79 22.05 -12.30
CA SER A 130 -23.83 23.05 -12.06
C SER A 130 -23.70 23.74 -10.68
N LEU A 131 -23.12 23.05 -9.68
CA LEU A 131 -22.76 23.67 -8.40
C LEU A 131 -21.76 24.83 -8.57
N ARG A 132 -20.86 24.75 -9.57
CA ARG A 132 -19.88 25.81 -9.91
C ARG A 132 -20.54 27.14 -10.30
N MET A 133 -21.71 27.10 -10.94
CA MET A 133 -22.37 28.30 -11.49
C MET A 133 -22.88 29.26 -10.40
N HIS A 134 -22.94 28.81 -9.14
CA HIS A 134 -23.47 29.59 -8.03
C HIS A 134 -22.38 30.21 -7.13
N LEU A 135 -21.12 29.79 -7.27
CA LEU A 135 -20.04 30.11 -6.33
C LEU A 135 -18.73 30.33 -7.12
N ASP A 136 -18.41 31.61 -7.38
CA ASP A 136 -17.32 32.14 -8.21
C ASP A 136 -15.98 31.35 -8.16
N GLY A 137 -15.80 30.40 -9.08
CA GLY A 137 -14.48 29.81 -9.39
C GLY A 137 -13.84 28.92 -8.31
N LEU A 138 -14.54 28.64 -7.20
CA LEU A 138 -14.02 27.85 -6.08
C LEU A 138 -14.04 26.33 -6.32
N LEU A 139 -14.76 25.87 -7.34
CA LEU A 139 -14.87 24.44 -7.71
C LEU A 139 -14.24 24.15 -9.07
N GLN A 140 -13.38 23.13 -9.11
CA GLN A 140 -12.96 22.45 -10.35
C GLN A 140 -13.38 20.98 -10.29
N VAL A 141 -13.78 20.41 -11.42
CA VAL A 141 -14.24 19.01 -11.50
C VAL A 141 -13.36 18.27 -12.51
N VAL A 142 -12.73 17.19 -12.05
CA VAL A 142 -11.85 16.31 -12.83
C VAL A 142 -12.54 14.96 -12.96
N HIS A 143 -12.70 14.47 -14.20
CA HIS A 143 -13.20 13.11 -14.45
C HIS A 143 -12.04 12.12 -14.31
N SER A 144 -11.81 11.64 -13.09
CA SER A 144 -10.74 10.69 -12.78
C SER A 144 -10.96 10.04 -11.42
N ASP A 145 -10.57 8.78 -11.28
CA ASP A 145 -10.52 8.08 -10.00
C ASP A 145 -9.19 8.39 -9.31
N PHE A 146 -9.25 9.22 -8.27
CA PHE A 146 -8.07 9.68 -7.53
C PHE A 146 -7.18 8.52 -7.03
N PHE A 147 -7.78 7.41 -6.60
CA PHE A 147 -7.02 6.28 -6.04
C PHE A 147 -6.33 5.42 -7.11
N LYS A 148 -6.61 5.68 -8.39
CA LYS A 148 -5.98 5.02 -9.55
C LYS A 148 -4.94 5.87 -10.27
N ILE A 149 -4.70 7.10 -9.81
CA ILE A 149 -3.65 7.99 -10.34
C ILE A 149 -2.28 7.33 -10.16
N ASP A 150 -1.41 7.43 -11.17
CA ASP A 150 -0.07 6.85 -11.24
C ASP A 150 -0.03 5.34 -10.93
N PRO A 151 -0.62 4.50 -11.81
CA PRO A 151 -0.56 3.05 -11.65
C PRO A 151 0.87 2.55 -11.82
N ARG A 152 1.34 1.70 -10.89
CA ARG A 152 2.74 1.23 -10.85
C ARG A 152 3.14 0.23 -11.92
N HIS A 153 2.20 -0.55 -12.42
CA HIS A 153 2.46 -1.66 -13.34
C HIS A 153 2.06 -1.33 -14.77
N GLN A 154 2.15 -0.04 -15.15
CA GLN A 154 1.84 0.43 -16.49
C GLN A 154 2.98 1.27 -17.01
N GLU A 155 3.59 0.83 -18.11
CA GLU A 155 4.64 1.57 -18.81
C GLU A 155 4.12 2.90 -19.35
N VAL A 156 2.86 2.92 -19.80
CA VAL A 156 2.20 4.11 -20.34
C VAL A 156 0.98 4.44 -19.50
N VAL A 157 1.10 5.52 -18.71
CA VAL A 157 0.00 6.06 -17.91
C VAL A 157 -0.79 7.07 -18.75
N LYS A 158 -2.09 6.86 -18.91
CA LYS A 158 -2.96 7.82 -19.59
C LYS A 158 -2.94 9.18 -18.88
N PRO A 159 -3.05 10.31 -19.59
CA PRO A 159 -3.00 11.65 -18.99
C PRO A 159 -4.00 11.86 -17.85
N GLU A 160 -5.20 11.29 -17.97
CA GLU A 160 -6.27 11.32 -16.96
C GLU A 160 -5.93 10.62 -15.63
N TYR A 161 -4.86 9.82 -15.60
CA TYR A 161 -4.34 9.18 -14.39
C TYR A 161 -2.91 9.62 -14.07
N ASN A 162 -2.36 10.63 -14.73
CA ASN A 162 -0.99 11.08 -14.45
C ASN A 162 -1.02 12.31 -13.54
N SER A 163 -0.53 12.17 -12.30
CA SER A 163 -0.58 13.29 -11.34
C SER A 163 0.19 14.52 -11.83
N ARG A 164 1.28 14.37 -12.59
CA ARG A 164 2.08 15.49 -13.11
C ARG A 164 1.28 16.32 -14.11
N ILE A 165 0.55 15.66 -15.00
CA ILE A 165 -0.30 16.34 -16.00
C ILE A 165 -1.49 16.99 -15.29
N ILE A 166 -2.22 16.21 -14.50
CA ILE A 166 -3.43 16.69 -13.81
C ILE A 166 -3.12 17.90 -12.92
N PHE A 167 -2.09 17.82 -12.08
CA PHE A 167 -1.80 18.89 -11.12
C PHE A 167 -1.23 20.12 -11.80
N LYS A 168 -0.49 19.96 -12.91
CA LYS A 168 -0.05 21.09 -13.75
C LYS A 168 -1.26 21.83 -14.34
N ASP A 169 -2.22 21.11 -14.91
CA ASP A 169 -3.44 21.70 -15.49
C ASP A 169 -4.30 22.41 -14.44
N LEU A 170 -4.28 21.91 -13.19
CA LEU A 170 -4.95 22.52 -12.03
C LEU A 170 -4.15 23.68 -11.41
N GLY A 171 -2.95 23.99 -11.89
CA GLY A 171 -2.07 25.05 -11.37
C GLY A 171 -1.51 24.75 -9.97
N ILE A 172 -1.35 23.47 -9.62
CA ILE A 172 -0.79 23.02 -8.35
C ILE A 172 0.73 22.89 -8.51
N ASN A 173 1.47 23.67 -7.72
CA ASN A 173 2.93 23.67 -7.74
C ASN A 173 3.48 22.87 -6.54
N PRO A 174 4.61 22.15 -6.72
CA PRO A 174 5.23 21.42 -5.62
C PRO A 174 5.81 22.37 -4.58
N VAL A 175 5.72 21.97 -3.31
CA VAL A 175 6.38 22.66 -2.19
C VAL A 175 7.42 21.75 -1.55
N PRO A 176 8.48 22.30 -0.93
CA PRO A 176 9.46 21.49 -0.21
C PRO A 176 8.80 20.61 0.86
N TRP A 177 9.34 19.40 1.10
CA TRP A 177 8.84 18.50 2.15
C TRP A 177 8.80 19.14 3.55
N SER A 178 9.73 20.05 3.81
CA SER A 178 9.84 20.79 5.07
C SER A 178 8.73 21.84 5.27
N ALA A 179 7.99 22.19 4.22
CA ALA A 179 6.87 23.12 4.29
C ALA A 179 5.68 22.56 5.10
N GLY A 180 4.65 23.38 5.28
CA GLY A 180 3.37 22.97 5.87
C GLY A 180 2.62 21.95 5.01
N VAL A 181 1.37 21.65 5.38
CA VAL A 181 0.48 20.82 4.56
C VAL A 181 -0.09 21.70 3.44
N PRO A 182 0.28 21.48 2.16
CA PRO A 182 -0.18 22.33 1.07
C PRO A 182 -1.60 21.96 0.59
N ILE A 183 -1.97 20.69 0.74
CA ILE A 183 -3.19 20.09 0.20
C ILE A 183 -3.75 19.10 1.22
N LYS A 184 -5.07 19.11 1.37
CA LYS A 184 -5.83 18.10 2.10
C LYS A 184 -6.67 17.31 1.13
N VAL A 185 -6.63 15.99 1.23
CA VAL A 185 -7.45 15.07 0.44
C VAL A 185 -8.51 14.49 1.34
N PHE A 186 -9.77 14.50 0.91
CA PHE A 186 -10.85 13.77 1.55
C PHE A 186 -11.30 12.61 0.66
N GLY A 187 -11.53 11.44 1.23
CA GLY A 187 -12.11 10.32 0.48
C GLY A 187 -12.68 9.21 1.37
N ILE A 188 -13.49 8.36 0.79
CA ILE A 188 -14.01 7.13 1.42
C ILE A 188 -13.38 5.95 0.68
N LEU A 189 -12.64 5.09 1.38
CA LEU A 189 -11.99 3.96 0.72
C LEU A 189 -13.01 2.86 0.41
N PRO A 190 -13.01 2.29 -0.81
CA PRO A 190 -13.78 1.09 -1.11
C PRO A 190 -13.30 -0.09 -0.25
N THR A 191 -14.22 -0.77 0.42
CA THR A 191 -13.94 -1.77 1.46
C THR A 191 -12.99 -2.89 1.02
N LYS A 192 -13.11 -3.40 -0.22
CA LYS A 192 -12.23 -4.46 -0.72
C LYS A 192 -10.88 -3.94 -1.20
N LEU A 193 -10.77 -2.64 -1.49
CA LEU A 193 -9.57 -2.01 -2.01
C LEU A 193 -8.75 -1.26 -0.95
N GLU A 194 -9.25 -1.10 0.29
CA GLU A 194 -8.57 -0.34 1.36
C GLU A 194 -7.09 -0.69 1.48
N ARG A 195 -6.78 -1.98 1.64
CA ARG A 195 -5.40 -2.45 1.80
C ARG A 195 -4.53 -2.14 0.59
N ARG A 196 -5.06 -2.31 -0.62
CA ARG A 196 -4.34 -2.04 -1.88
C ARG A 196 -4.05 -0.55 -2.03
N ILE A 197 -5.04 0.29 -1.75
CA ILE A 197 -4.90 1.75 -1.79
C ILE A 197 -3.91 2.22 -0.73
N LEU A 198 -3.97 1.67 0.49
CA LEU A 198 -3.01 1.99 1.55
C LEU A 198 -1.59 1.59 1.17
N TRP A 199 -1.36 0.43 0.55
CA TRP A 199 -0.04 0.06 0.04
C TRP A 199 0.42 1.00 -1.06
N LYS A 200 -0.38 1.22 -2.10
CA LYS A 200 -0.05 2.14 -3.19
C LYS A 200 0.35 3.50 -2.62
N THR A 201 -0.51 4.10 -1.80
CA THR A 201 -0.28 5.41 -1.21
C THR A 201 1.00 5.46 -0.36
N LEU A 202 1.27 4.40 0.40
CA LEU A 202 2.45 4.32 1.26
C LEU A 202 3.75 4.33 0.44
N PHE A 203 3.83 3.52 -0.60
CA PHE A 203 5.00 3.55 -1.48
C PHE A 203 5.13 4.90 -2.20
N ASP A 204 4.04 5.53 -2.66
CA ASP A 204 4.10 6.87 -3.29
C ASP A 204 4.63 7.92 -2.30
N LEU A 205 4.29 7.76 -1.02
CA LEU A 205 4.78 8.61 0.07
C LEU A 205 6.28 8.44 0.27
N TYR A 206 6.76 7.21 0.41
CA TYR A 206 8.18 6.95 0.66
C TYR A 206 9.06 7.23 -0.55
N SER A 207 8.56 7.05 -1.77
CA SER A 207 9.29 7.40 -3.00
C SER A 207 9.21 8.90 -3.35
N CYS A 208 8.40 9.69 -2.63
CA CYS A 208 8.11 11.09 -2.96
C CYS A 208 7.57 11.28 -4.40
N GLU A 209 6.84 10.29 -4.91
CA GLU A 209 6.18 10.34 -6.21
C GLU A 209 4.67 10.58 -6.08
N SER A 210 3.99 10.61 -7.23
CA SER A 210 2.57 10.91 -7.31
C SER A 210 2.20 12.22 -6.59
N ILE A 211 1.13 12.22 -5.80
CA ILE A 211 0.68 13.37 -5.02
C ILE A 211 1.74 13.88 -4.03
N TYR A 212 2.65 13.02 -3.55
CA TYR A 212 3.68 13.40 -2.56
C TYR A 212 4.87 14.13 -3.18
N ARG A 213 4.97 14.14 -4.52
CA ARG A 213 5.83 15.07 -5.25
C ARG A 213 5.50 16.53 -4.93
N TYR A 214 4.27 16.81 -4.52
CA TYR A 214 3.77 18.14 -4.22
C TYR A 214 3.87 18.52 -2.74
N GLY A 215 4.57 17.73 -1.92
CA GLY A 215 4.81 17.99 -0.50
C GLY A 215 4.06 17.04 0.42
N ARG A 216 3.91 17.43 1.69
CA ARG A 216 3.27 16.59 2.71
C ARG A 216 1.75 16.69 2.65
N ILE A 217 1.17 15.94 1.72
CA ILE A 217 -0.29 15.86 1.52
C ILE A 217 -0.93 15.17 2.72
N GLU A 218 -1.94 15.81 3.31
CA GLU A 218 -2.73 15.21 4.39
C GLU A 218 -3.91 14.43 3.82
N LEU A 219 -4.04 13.16 4.20
CA LEU A 219 -5.16 12.32 3.79
C LEU A 219 -6.18 12.19 4.92
N ASN A 220 -7.41 12.56 4.64
CA ASN A 220 -8.55 12.48 5.53
C ASN A 220 -9.52 11.42 4.99
N LEU A 221 -9.42 10.20 5.50
CA LEU A 221 -10.06 9.03 4.90
C LEU A 221 -11.09 8.41 5.83
N PHE A 222 -12.21 7.97 5.27
CA PHE A 222 -13.03 6.95 5.93
C PHE A 222 -12.52 5.56 5.58
N VAL A 223 -12.31 4.75 6.61
CA VAL A 223 -11.90 3.34 6.50
C VAL A 223 -12.75 2.44 7.41
N THR A 224 -12.72 1.14 7.19
CA THR A 224 -13.34 0.16 8.09
C THR A 224 -12.64 0.11 9.45
N GLU A 225 -13.39 -0.27 10.49
CA GLU A 225 -12.83 -0.50 11.83
C GLU A 225 -11.63 -1.44 11.79
N LYS A 226 -11.75 -2.53 11.03
CA LYS A 226 -10.72 -3.56 10.91
C LYS A 226 -9.41 -2.99 10.36
N GLU A 227 -9.47 -2.22 9.28
CA GLU A 227 -8.26 -1.62 8.71
C GLU A 227 -7.72 -0.50 9.60
N PHE A 228 -8.57 0.31 10.22
CA PHE A 228 -8.11 1.29 11.22
C PHE A 228 -7.35 0.62 12.38
N GLN A 229 -7.93 -0.38 13.03
CA GLN A 229 -7.30 -1.08 14.16
C GLN A 229 -5.97 -1.73 13.77
N ARG A 230 -5.87 -2.26 12.55
CA ARG A 230 -4.62 -2.79 12.00
C ARG A 230 -3.59 -1.69 11.78
N LEU A 231 -3.99 -0.54 11.25
CA LEU A 231 -3.09 0.57 10.94
C LEU A 231 -2.42 1.13 12.20
N ILE A 232 -3.17 1.25 13.30
CA ILE A 232 -2.68 1.74 14.60
C ILE A 232 -2.17 0.64 15.52
N ALA A 233 -2.15 -0.62 15.08
CA ALA A 233 -1.69 -1.72 15.91
C ALA A 233 -0.22 -1.54 16.30
N THR A 234 0.11 -1.92 17.53
CA THR A 234 1.46 -1.85 18.12
C THR A 234 1.73 -3.18 18.84
N PRO A 235 2.90 -3.38 19.47
CA PRO A 235 3.12 -4.54 20.34
C PRO A 235 2.05 -4.82 21.40
N LYS A 236 1.22 -3.83 21.76
CA LYS A 236 0.06 -4.01 22.66
C LYS A 236 -1.06 -4.84 22.04
N ARG A 237 -1.15 -4.89 20.72
CA ARG A 237 -2.12 -5.66 19.92
C ARG A 237 -1.40 -6.48 18.85
N PRO A 238 -0.63 -7.50 19.26
CA PRO A 238 0.21 -8.25 18.34
C PRO A 238 -0.61 -9.01 17.30
N ASP A 239 -1.86 -9.38 17.61
CA ASP A 239 -2.82 -10.03 16.71
C ASP A 239 -3.09 -9.22 15.44
N LEU A 240 -3.14 -7.89 15.54
CA LEU A 240 -3.39 -6.98 14.41
C LEU A 240 -2.11 -6.32 13.88
N TYR A 241 -0.99 -6.46 14.59
CA TYR A 241 0.26 -5.80 14.23
C TYR A 241 0.90 -6.43 12.99
N GLN A 242 1.09 -5.62 11.96
CA GLN A 242 1.55 -6.03 10.64
C GLN A 242 2.50 -4.98 10.03
N VAL A 243 3.09 -5.31 8.87
CA VAL A 243 4.01 -4.44 8.13
C VAL A 243 3.43 -3.05 7.89
N LEU A 244 2.19 -2.96 7.40
CA LEU A 244 1.51 -1.67 7.18
C LEU A 244 1.41 -0.84 8.46
N SER A 245 1.23 -1.47 9.64
CA SER A 245 1.16 -0.76 10.92
C SER A 245 2.47 -0.01 11.19
N VAL A 246 3.60 -0.69 10.98
CA VAL A 246 4.94 -0.12 11.16
C VAL A 246 5.17 1.02 10.17
N LEU A 247 5.01 0.73 8.88
CA LEU A 247 5.40 1.68 7.83
C LEU A 247 4.55 2.96 7.86
N TRP A 248 3.23 2.84 8.11
CA TRP A 248 2.37 4.02 8.22
C TRP A 248 2.60 4.83 9.50
N GLN A 249 2.84 4.19 10.66
CA GLN A 249 3.12 4.92 11.90
C GLN A 249 4.49 5.61 11.88
N VAL A 250 5.47 5.03 11.17
CA VAL A 250 6.75 5.68 10.89
C VAL A 250 6.55 6.87 9.94
N ALA A 251 5.76 6.70 8.87
CA ALA A 251 5.54 7.74 7.86
C ALA A 251 4.70 8.91 8.36
N CYS A 252 3.63 8.62 9.09
CA CYS A 252 2.56 9.57 9.38
C CYS A 252 2.25 9.70 10.86
N ASP A 253 1.76 10.87 11.23
CA ASP A 253 0.91 11.02 12.40
C ASP A 253 -0.51 10.58 12.03
N ILE A 254 -1.03 9.58 12.74
CA ILE A 254 -2.33 8.96 12.46
C ILE A 254 -3.29 9.36 13.58
N LYS A 255 -4.30 10.17 13.25
CA LYS A 255 -5.31 10.62 14.20
C LYS A 255 -6.65 10.01 13.87
N PHE A 256 -7.29 9.45 14.89
CA PHE A 256 -8.71 9.13 14.83
C PHE A 256 -9.52 10.39 15.15
N ILE A 257 -10.48 10.72 14.29
CA ILE A 257 -11.31 11.91 14.43
C ILE A 257 -12.67 11.55 15.01
N HIS A 258 -13.40 10.65 14.35
CA HIS A 258 -14.66 10.10 14.86
C HIS A 258 -15.05 8.82 14.11
N MET A 259 -16.02 8.12 14.68
CA MET A 259 -16.70 7.01 14.04
C MET A 259 -18.06 7.50 13.53
N GLU A 260 -18.42 7.12 12.30
CA GLU A 260 -19.67 7.50 11.65
C GLU A 260 -20.46 6.26 11.22
N PRO A 261 -21.77 6.17 11.53
CA PRO A 261 -22.59 5.04 11.12
C PRO A 261 -22.78 4.99 9.61
N TRP A 262 -22.93 3.76 9.08
CA TRP A 262 -23.16 3.52 7.65
C TRP A 262 -24.37 4.28 7.08
N SER A 263 -25.40 4.54 7.90
CA SER A 263 -26.61 5.26 7.50
C SER A 263 -26.37 6.69 7.03
N SER A 264 -25.20 7.26 7.31
CA SER A 264 -24.81 8.59 6.84
C SER A 264 -24.24 8.60 5.42
N PHE A 265 -24.10 7.42 4.80
CA PHE A 265 -23.55 7.24 3.47
C PHE A 265 -24.54 6.60 2.50
N SER A 266 -24.34 6.84 1.20
CA SER A 266 -25.09 6.21 0.11
C SER A 266 -24.16 5.49 -0.86
N MET A 267 -24.67 4.47 -1.56
CA MET A 267 -23.92 3.70 -2.56
C MET A 267 -24.50 3.90 -3.95
N HIS A 268 -23.64 4.00 -4.96
CA HIS A 268 -24.03 3.90 -6.36
C HIS A 268 -23.54 2.55 -6.91
N ASN A 269 -24.47 1.76 -7.46
CA ASN A 269 -24.12 0.60 -8.27
C ASN A 269 -24.19 1.03 -9.73
N GLU A 270 -23.18 0.71 -10.54
CA GLU A 270 -23.13 1.03 -11.98
C GLU A 270 -24.34 0.48 -12.79
N ASN A 271 -25.13 -0.43 -12.21
CA ASN A 271 -26.35 -0.92 -12.81
C ASN A 271 -27.56 -0.33 -12.08
N GLY A 272 -28.25 0.61 -12.72
CA GLY A 272 -29.53 1.17 -12.30
C GLY A 272 -30.71 0.18 -12.30
N SER A 273 -30.47 -1.10 -12.06
CA SER A 273 -31.51 -2.12 -11.93
C SER A 273 -31.81 -2.35 -10.45
N SER A 274 -33.05 -2.03 -10.06
CA SER A 274 -33.66 -2.51 -8.83
C SER A 274 -33.69 -4.05 -8.81
N GLU A 275 -33.65 -4.59 -7.59
CA GLU A 275 -34.02 -5.94 -7.15
C GLU A 275 -33.00 -7.10 -7.16
N ASN A 276 -32.67 -7.51 -5.92
CA ASN A 276 -32.81 -8.86 -5.35
C ASN A 276 -32.24 -10.03 -6.19
N SER A 277 -31.08 -10.60 -5.83
CA SER A 277 -31.11 -11.83 -5.00
C SER A 277 -29.73 -12.30 -4.49
N LYS A 278 -28.64 -11.54 -4.74
CA LYS A 278 -27.28 -11.86 -4.22
C LYS A 278 -26.68 -10.78 -3.32
N LEU A 279 -27.47 -9.76 -2.97
CA LEU A 279 -27.02 -8.59 -2.21
C LEU A 279 -26.95 -8.83 -0.69
N GLY A 280 -27.57 -9.91 -0.18
CA GLY A 280 -27.74 -10.15 1.26
C GLY A 280 -26.46 -10.35 2.07
N GLU A 281 -25.41 -10.93 1.47
CA GLU A 281 -24.11 -11.13 2.17
C GLU A 281 -23.20 -9.90 2.07
N SER A 282 -23.17 -9.23 0.92
CA SER A 282 -22.42 -7.99 0.70
C SER A 282 -22.95 -6.85 1.59
N LEU A 283 -24.27 -6.76 1.76
CA LEU A 283 -24.91 -5.75 2.61
C LEU A 283 -24.67 -5.99 4.11
N LYS A 284 -24.51 -7.25 4.55
CA LYS A 284 -24.22 -7.57 5.97
C LYS A 284 -22.80 -7.16 6.37
N SER A 285 -21.82 -7.34 5.49
CA SER A 285 -20.45 -6.86 5.73
C SER A 285 -20.33 -5.33 5.68
N MET A 286 -21.26 -4.63 5.01
CA MET A 286 -21.23 -3.18 4.81
C MET A 286 -22.03 -2.37 5.83
N LYS A 287 -22.81 -2.97 6.74
CA LYS A 287 -23.46 -2.26 7.86
C LYS A 287 -22.49 -1.92 9.00
N GLN A 288 -21.20 -1.84 8.72
CA GLN A 288 -20.18 -1.51 9.71
C GLN A 288 -19.99 0.01 9.75
N ASN A 289 -19.74 0.53 10.95
CA ASN A 289 -19.40 1.93 11.10
C ASN A 289 -18.04 2.21 10.44
N LEU A 290 -17.92 3.39 9.83
CA LEU A 290 -16.68 3.85 9.23
C LEU A 290 -15.92 4.77 10.20
N TYR A 291 -14.61 4.66 10.17
CA TYR A 291 -13.71 5.39 11.05
C TYR A 291 -13.04 6.50 10.22
N PHE A 292 -13.27 7.74 10.61
CA PHE A 292 -12.65 8.90 9.99
C PHE A 292 -11.26 9.11 10.58
N ILE A 293 -10.24 8.95 9.74
CA ILE A 293 -8.84 9.04 10.12
C ILE A 293 -8.13 10.13 9.33
N GLN A 294 -7.18 10.80 9.99
CA GLN A 294 -6.29 11.77 9.40
C GLN A 294 -4.87 11.21 9.39
N LEU A 295 -4.25 11.16 8.22
CA LEU A 295 -2.89 10.71 7.98
C LEU A 295 -2.06 11.91 7.53
N THR A 296 -1.18 12.40 8.40
CA THR A 296 -0.31 13.53 8.08
C THR A 296 1.14 13.06 8.01
N PRO A 297 1.80 13.12 6.84
CA PRO A 297 3.21 12.75 6.71
C PRO A 297 4.09 13.56 7.67
N ARG A 298 4.98 12.85 8.39
CA ARG A 298 5.89 13.46 9.37
C ARG A 298 6.95 14.26 8.63
N ARG A 299 7.18 15.49 9.10
CA ARG A 299 8.30 16.33 8.60
C ARG A 299 9.66 15.64 8.79
N THR A 300 9.78 14.81 9.82
CA THR A 300 10.99 14.06 10.21
C THR A 300 11.02 12.63 9.65
N LEU A 301 10.15 12.29 8.69
CA LEU A 301 10.17 10.97 8.07
C LEU A 301 11.53 10.69 7.42
N PHE A 302 11.94 11.55 6.49
CA PHE A 302 13.22 11.41 5.82
C PHE A 302 14.33 12.00 6.66
N THR A 303 15.46 11.30 6.65
CA THR A 303 16.71 11.68 7.31
C THR A 303 17.85 11.46 6.32
N GLU A 304 19.08 11.73 6.75
CA GLU A 304 20.27 11.37 5.98
C GLU A 304 20.37 9.87 5.66
N HIS A 305 19.75 9.03 6.49
CA HIS A 305 19.89 7.57 6.44
C HIS A 305 18.62 6.84 5.98
N LEU A 306 17.48 7.52 5.97
CA LEU A 306 16.23 7.04 5.38
C LEU A 306 15.73 8.09 4.39
N SER A 307 15.80 7.78 3.10
CA SER A 307 15.50 8.70 2.00
C SER A 307 14.60 8.03 0.95
N PRO A 308 14.06 8.80 -0.01
CA PRO A 308 13.36 8.21 -1.15
C PRO A 308 14.20 7.30 -2.05
N LEU A 309 15.53 7.26 -1.86
CA LEU A 309 16.44 6.43 -2.66
C LEU A 309 16.72 5.05 -2.06
N ASN A 310 16.41 4.84 -0.77
CA ASN A 310 16.70 3.58 -0.06
C ASN A 310 15.50 3.05 0.75
N TYR A 311 14.30 3.59 0.52
CA TYR A 311 13.10 3.23 1.27
C TYR A 311 12.62 1.79 1.00
N ASP A 312 12.91 1.27 -0.19
CA ASP A 312 12.67 -0.09 -0.65
C ASP A 312 13.43 -1.10 0.20
N ILE A 313 14.69 -0.83 0.55
CA ILE A 313 15.49 -1.63 1.48
C ILE A 313 14.85 -1.61 2.88
N PHE A 314 14.36 -0.46 3.33
CA PHE A 314 13.61 -0.37 4.59
C PHE A 314 12.33 -1.20 4.56
N PHE A 315 11.58 -1.16 3.45
CA PHE A 315 10.38 -1.98 3.26
C PHE A 315 10.72 -3.47 3.30
N HIS A 316 11.78 -3.88 2.59
CA HIS A 316 12.29 -5.24 2.59
C HIS A 316 12.64 -5.69 4.01
N MET A 317 13.40 -4.90 4.76
CA MET A 317 13.76 -5.20 6.16
C MET A 317 12.50 -5.46 7.01
N VAL A 318 11.50 -4.58 6.94
CA VAL A 318 10.26 -4.73 7.73
C VAL A 318 9.47 -5.95 7.25
N LYS A 319 9.29 -6.15 5.94
CA LYS A 319 8.59 -7.33 5.40
C LYS A 319 9.26 -8.63 5.82
N HIS A 320 10.58 -8.72 5.69
CA HIS A 320 11.38 -9.88 6.10
C HIS A 320 11.21 -10.18 7.59
N CYS A 321 11.24 -9.16 8.46
CA CYS A 321 10.98 -9.33 9.89
C CYS A 321 9.59 -9.94 10.16
N PHE A 322 8.55 -9.45 9.49
CA PHE A 322 7.19 -9.96 9.71
C PHE A 322 6.94 -11.34 9.09
N GLY A 323 7.76 -11.79 8.13
CA GLY A 323 7.69 -13.14 7.56
C GLY A 323 7.87 -14.26 8.61
N LYS A 324 8.70 -14.02 9.63
CA LYS A 324 8.83 -14.87 10.83
C LYS A 324 8.71 -14.05 12.11
N ARG A 325 7.58 -13.36 12.29
CA ARG A 325 7.36 -12.41 13.40
C ARG A 325 7.56 -12.94 14.84
N SER A 326 7.58 -14.26 15.05
CA SER A 326 7.90 -14.87 16.35
C SER A 326 9.40 -15.06 16.59
N SER A 327 10.23 -14.95 15.55
CA SER A 327 11.68 -15.10 15.65
C SER A 327 12.33 -13.88 16.32
N PRO A 328 13.48 -14.08 17.00
CA PRO A 328 14.29 -13.00 17.53
C PRO A 328 14.87 -12.09 16.43
N ILE A 329 14.96 -10.78 16.71
CA ILE A 329 15.49 -9.78 15.78
C ILE A 329 16.93 -10.10 15.31
N ILE A 330 17.77 -10.66 16.18
CA ILE A 330 19.14 -11.03 15.80
C ILE A 330 19.19 -12.05 14.66
N GLN A 331 18.20 -12.96 14.58
CA GLN A 331 18.14 -13.94 13.49
C GLN A 331 17.82 -13.26 12.17
N HIS A 332 16.92 -12.28 12.17
CA HIS A 332 16.59 -11.52 10.96
C HIS A 332 17.77 -10.67 10.49
N LEU A 333 18.46 -9.99 11.40
CA LEU A 333 19.59 -9.13 11.06
C LEU A 333 20.75 -9.91 10.42
N ARG A 334 21.03 -11.12 10.90
CA ARG A 334 22.04 -12.02 10.30
C ARG A 334 21.73 -12.40 8.85
N SER A 335 20.47 -12.33 8.43
CA SER A 335 20.04 -12.63 7.07
C SER A 335 19.91 -11.38 6.20
N LEU A 336 19.70 -10.21 6.81
CA LEU A 336 19.44 -8.95 6.12
C LEU A 336 20.68 -8.08 5.93
N SER A 337 21.68 -8.22 6.79
CA SER A 337 22.83 -7.32 6.85
C SER A 337 24.13 -8.08 7.07
N THR A 338 25.20 -7.54 6.51
CA THR A 338 26.59 -7.99 6.70
C THR A 338 27.24 -7.39 7.94
N VAL A 339 26.62 -6.36 8.53
CA VAL A 339 27.12 -5.65 9.71
C VAL A 339 26.91 -6.49 10.96
N GLU A 340 27.84 -6.41 11.92
CA GLU A 340 27.79 -7.21 13.15
C GLU A 340 26.52 -6.92 13.98
N PRO A 341 25.53 -7.83 14.02
CA PRO A 341 24.19 -7.51 14.53
C PRO A 341 24.16 -7.16 16.02
N ILE A 342 25.04 -7.75 16.81
CA ILE A 342 25.11 -7.52 18.26
C ILE A 342 25.48 -6.08 18.56
N GLU A 343 26.41 -5.50 17.81
CA GLU A 343 26.84 -4.11 18.00
C GLU A 343 25.73 -3.13 17.67
N ILE A 344 25.04 -3.35 16.55
CA ILE A 344 23.91 -2.54 16.12
C ILE A 344 22.80 -2.57 17.18
N LEU A 345 22.41 -3.77 17.61
CA LEU A 345 21.37 -3.97 18.63
C LEU A 345 21.73 -3.29 19.96
N ARG A 346 23.00 -3.35 20.36
CA ARG A 346 23.52 -2.65 21.54
C ARG A 346 23.38 -1.12 21.39
N LYS A 347 23.74 -0.55 20.24
CA LYS A 347 23.63 0.90 19.94
C LYS A 347 22.17 1.37 19.96
N VAL A 348 21.23 0.54 19.48
CA VAL A 348 19.78 0.87 19.50
C VAL A 348 19.06 0.48 20.80
N ARG A 349 19.75 -0.17 21.75
CA ARG A 349 19.23 -0.65 23.04
C ARG A 349 18.12 -1.70 22.89
N ILE A 350 18.22 -2.57 21.90
CA ILE A 350 17.29 -3.69 21.67
C ILE A 350 18.01 -4.99 22.08
N LYS A 351 17.31 -5.87 22.81
CA LYS A 351 17.88 -7.16 23.22
C LYS A 351 17.96 -8.09 22.00
N PRO A 352 19.03 -8.88 21.84
CA PRO A 352 19.13 -9.87 20.75
C PRO A 352 17.97 -10.85 20.66
N GLY A 353 17.43 -11.26 21.81
CA GLY A 353 16.28 -12.15 21.93
C GLY A 353 14.91 -11.49 21.75
N GLU A 354 14.85 -10.18 21.51
CA GLU A 354 13.58 -9.46 21.36
C GLU A 354 12.88 -9.94 20.07
N THR A 355 11.58 -10.26 20.17
CA THR A 355 10.81 -10.69 19.01
C THR A 355 10.24 -9.50 18.25
N ILE A 356 9.99 -9.68 16.95
CA ILE A 356 9.45 -8.62 16.07
C ILE A 356 8.14 -8.04 16.62
N LEU A 357 7.30 -8.87 17.24
CA LEU A 357 6.02 -8.43 17.84
C LEU A 357 6.16 -7.56 19.07
N ARG A 358 7.36 -7.45 19.66
CA ARG A 358 7.64 -6.59 20.81
C ARG A 358 8.28 -5.26 20.43
N MET A 359 8.75 -5.13 19.19
CA MET A 359 9.36 -3.91 18.66
C MET A 359 8.30 -2.91 18.21
N TYR A 360 8.44 -1.65 18.60
CA TYR A 360 7.58 -0.56 18.16
C TYR A 360 8.02 -0.03 16.78
N PRO A 361 7.14 0.68 16.05
CA PRO A 361 7.47 1.18 14.71
C PRO A 361 8.77 2.00 14.64
N HIS A 362 9.03 2.83 15.65
CA HIS A 362 10.25 3.64 15.72
C HIS A 362 11.52 2.82 15.96
N ASP A 363 11.41 1.63 16.55
CA ASP A 363 12.55 0.71 16.72
C ASP A 363 13.05 0.21 15.37
N PHE A 364 12.13 -0.10 14.44
CA PHE A 364 12.50 -0.49 13.06
C PHE A 364 13.22 0.65 12.34
N LYS A 365 12.69 1.87 12.40
CA LYS A 365 13.35 3.03 11.79
C LYS A 365 14.74 3.25 12.37
N ARG A 366 14.86 3.25 13.71
CA ARG A 366 16.14 3.45 14.40
C ARG A 366 17.14 2.35 14.07
N LEU A 367 16.69 1.11 13.94
CA LEU A 367 17.50 -0.03 13.55
C LEU A 367 18.04 0.13 12.12
N PHE A 368 17.16 0.45 11.18
CA PHE A 368 17.53 0.72 9.78
C PHE A 368 18.55 1.84 9.67
N GLU A 369 18.27 3.00 10.28
CA GLU A 369 19.18 4.15 10.25
C GLU A 369 20.52 3.85 10.93
N MET A 370 20.55 2.99 11.96
CA MET A 370 21.81 2.61 12.62
C MET A 370 22.68 1.71 11.73
N ILE A 371 22.06 0.82 10.95
CA ILE A 371 22.78 0.00 9.97
C ILE A 371 23.32 0.90 8.86
N GLU A 372 22.48 1.80 8.34
CA GLU A 372 22.88 2.79 7.33
C GLU A 372 23.99 3.74 7.81
N ARG A 373 24.08 4.04 9.11
CA ARG A 373 25.17 4.83 9.71
C ARG A 373 26.49 4.09 9.85
N SER A 374 26.51 2.77 9.76
CA SER A 374 27.76 2.02 9.96
C SER A 374 28.77 2.35 8.85
N GLU A 375 29.98 2.72 9.24
CA GLU A 375 31.08 3.02 8.29
C GLU A 375 31.92 1.78 7.98
N ASP A 376 31.81 0.75 8.82
CA ASP A 376 32.68 -0.42 8.81
C ASP A 376 32.43 -1.40 7.63
N CYS A 377 31.37 -1.18 6.85
CA CYS A 377 31.01 -2.06 5.73
C CYS A 377 30.56 -1.28 4.49
N VAL A 378 31.11 -1.67 3.33
CA VAL A 378 30.74 -1.11 2.02
C VAL A 378 29.35 -1.57 1.58
N PHE A 379 29.01 -2.85 1.79
CA PHE A 379 27.72 -3.43 1.43
C PHE A 379 26.91 -3.77 2.68
N LYS A 380 26.07 -2.84 3.14
CA LYS A 380 25.38 -2.93 4.44
C LYS A 380 24.21 -3.90 4.45
N TRP A 381 23.57 -4.11 3.30
CA TRP A 381 22.38 -4.93 3.16
C TRP A 381 22.59 -6.07 2.17
N VAL A 382 21.97 -7.21 2.48
CA VAL A 382 21.80 -8.33 1.57
C VAL A 382 20.43 -8.16 0.91
N TYR A 383 20.39 -7.33 -0.13
CA TYR A 383 19.17 -7.01 -0.87
C TYR A 383 19.40 -7.27 -2.37
N ASP A 384 18.53 -8.08 -2.95
CA ASP A 384 18.46 -8.33 -4.39
C ASP A 384 17.07 -7.85 -4.85
N GLU A 385 17.04 -6.84 -5.73
CA GLU A 385 15.81 -6.17 -6.20
C GLU A 385 14.82 -7.13 -6.89
N SER A 386 15.23 -8.34 -7.26
CA SER A 386 14.54 -9.17 -8.26
C SER A 386 13.20 -9.82 -7.86
N LEU A 387 12.67 -9.67 -6.63
CA LEU A 387 11.57 -10.55 -6.16
C LEU A 387 10.34 -9.93 -5.50
N GLU A 388 10.29 -8.63 -5.17
CA GLU A 388 9.20 -8.11 -4.32
C GLU A 388 8.06 -7.35 -5.03
N ASP A 389 8.21 -7.00 -6.30
CA ASP A 389 7.20 -6.23 -7.06
C ASP A 389 6.14 -7.08 -7.77
N ILE A 390 6.24 -8.42 -7.68
CA ILE A 390 5.39 -9.32 -8.47
C ILE A 390 3.99 -9.55 -7.84
N VAL A 391 3.78 -9.22 -6.55
CA VAL A 391 2.51 -9.54 -5.87
C VAL A 391 2.06 -8.45 -4.90
N LEU A 392 1.27 -7.48 -5.39
CA LEU A 392 0.44 -6.56 -4.58
C LEU A 392 -1.03 -6.61 -4.98
#